data_AF-A0A9J5ZII5-F1
#
_entry.id   AF-A0A9J5ZII5-F1
#
_cell.length_a   1.000
_cell.length_b   1.000
_cell.length_c   1.000
_cell.angle_alpha   90.00
_cell.angle_beta   90.00
_cell.angle_gamma   90.00
#
_symmetry.space_group_name_H-M   'P 1'
#
loop_
_entity.id
_entity.type
_entity.pdbx_description
1 polymer ?
#
loop_
_entity_poly.entity_id
_entity_poly.type
_entity_poly.pdbx_seq_one_letter_code
_entity_poly.pdbx_strand_id
1 'polypeptide(L)'
;MTRYLDTVSYTATVYKYKMHYEMILSSTGCEFQHFYPANTKKVYNFSKLIIKRIIAPEEWGMSTLKELDYIHPDQKVAVKYNYWDYMEGFNKVLLYENANRKHSWFIKICSNIFDRHVPNWFCKWWTLYGPSIKILPESYKKLYLEWVDISPKIVKMQEENIFFEGMSVMYFFIEFSIPWFMKWSVEVHNTSEGFPCLQRTVYTKFWSKLLQKNPEGKLHGQEIIDLKNVTISKYYNTAHTESQVIEDSSPFKRITRKLQMKKGLISKSEAIAIYMEEVKKDLIKNLDFDIKDDISMVSASHTNEDDACIAGEGQEIDDEEEDLETILKRYQQQLEESSSASTTGKGKEKI
;
A
#
# COMPACT_ATOMS: atom_id res chain seq x y z
N MET A 1 31.79 -11.20 24.63
CA MET A 1 30.44 -11.64 25.02
C MET A 1 29.75 -12.15 23.75
N THR A 2 30.16 -13.34 23.30
CA THR A 2 29.98 -13.84 21.93
C THR A 2 29.35 -15.24 21.97
N ARG A 3 28.27 -15.40 22.73
CA ARG A 3 27.67 -16.73 23.00
C ARG A 3 26.20 -16.80 22.64
N TYR A 4 25.87 -16.55 21.38
CA TYR A 4 24.52 -16.88 20.88
C TYR A 4 24.47 -17.55 19.51
N LEU A 5 25.61 -17.71 18.82
CA LEU A 5 25.62 -18.26 17.46
C LEU A 5 26.72 -19.31 17.20
N ASP A 6 27.63 -19.55 18.15
CA ASP A 6 28.66 -20.58 17.95
C ASP A 6 28.20 -21.93 18.55
N THR A 7 28.00 -22.85 17.63
CA THR A 7 27.78 -24.30 17.74
C THR A 7 28.53 -24.98 18.89
N VAL A 8 27.83 -25.45 19.92
CA VAL A 8 28.18 -26.69 20.66
C VAL A 8 26.92 -27.30 21.31
N SER A 9 26.76 -28.61 21.12
CA SER A 9 25.94 -29.60 21.86
C SER A 9 24.40 -29.53 21.79
N TYR A 10 23.85 -30.67 21.38
CA TYR A 10 22.45 -31.05 21.37
C TYR A 10 21.89 -31.19 22.79
N THR A 11 20.82 -30.45 23.07
CA THR A 11 19.66 -30.94 23.85
C THR A 11 18.41 -30.33 23.25
N ALA A 12 17.42 -31.18 22.96
CA ALA A 12 16.12 -30.82 22.43
C ALA A 12 15.42 -29.79 23.31
N THR A 13 14.67 -28.88 22.67
CA THR A 13 13.87 -27.78 23.26
C THR A 13 14.68 -26.69 23.98
N VAL A 14 14.80 -25.50 23.36
CA VAL A 14 14.67 -24.15 23.99
C VAL A 14 15.15 -23.00 23.06
N TYR A 15 15.92 -23.24 22.00
CA TYR A 15 16.09 -22.24 20.92
C TYR A 15 16.20 -22.91 19.54
N LYS A 16 15.19 -22.72 18.69
CA LYS A 16 15.28 -23.07 17.28
C LYS A 16 16.27 -22.11 16.62
N TYR A 17 17.39 -22.64 16.15
CA TYR A 17 18.47 -21.86 15.56
C TYR A 17 18.03 -21.21 14.25
N LYS A 18 18.65 -20.09 13.88
CA LYS A 18 18.41 -19.40 12.59
C LYS A 18 18.37 -20.36 11.41
N MET A 19 19.36 -21.26 11.33
CA MET A 19 19.46 -22.29 10.29
C MET A 19 18.19 -23.15 10.20
N HIS A 20 17.61 -23.55 11.32
CA HIS A 20 16.39 -24.35 11.33
C HIS A 20 15.23 -23.62 10.62
N TYR A 21 15.00 -22.36 10.96
CA TYR A 21 13.95 -21.57 10.31
C TYR A 21 14.27 -21.25 8.85
N GLU A 22 15.53 -20.97 8.49
CA GLU A 22 15.93 -20.79 7.10
C GLU A 22 15.70 -22.06 6.27
N MET A 23 15.97 -23.24 6.84
CA MET A 23 15.72 -24.52 6.18
C MET A 23 14.22 -24.78 6.00
N ILE A 24 13.39 -24.54 7.02
CA ILE A 24 11.92 -24.63 6.92
C ILE A 24 11.40 -23.73 5.80
N LEU A 25 11.86 -22.48 5.77
CA LEU A 25 11.44 -21.52 4.75
C LEU A 25 11.96 -21.91 3.36
N SER A 26 13.17 -22.46 3.28
CA SER A 26 13.76 -22.93 2.02
C SER A 26 13.01 -24.12 1.43
N SER A 27 12.57 -25.07 2.28
CA SER A 27 11.78 -26.22 1.82
C SER A 27 10.35 -25.88 1.42
N THR A 28 9.83 -24.70 1.83
CA THR A 28 8.44 -24.29 1.62
C THR A 28 8.24 -23.20 0.57
N GLY A 29 9.33 -22.59 0.07
CA GLY A 29 9.27 -21.65 -1.06
C GLY A 29 10.01 -20.32 -0.88
N CYS A 30 10.99 -20.25 0.01
CA CYS A 30 11.91 -19.11 0.11
C CYS A 30 13.31 -19.47 -0.41
N GLU A 31 14.06 -18.47 -0.85
CA GLU A 31 15.47 -18.62 -1.20
C GLU A 31 16.32 -17.67 -0.38
N PHE A 32 17.37 -18.21 0.21
CA PHE A 32 18.34 -17.46 1.01
C PHE A 32 19.69 -17.42 0.29
N GLN A 33 20.31 -16.24 0.28
CA GLN A 33 21.69 -16.07 -0.15
C GLN A 33 22.41 -15.13 0.82
N HIS A 34 23.50 -15.61 1.41
CA HIS A 34 24.29 -14.84 2.37
C HIS A 34 25.60 -14.38 1.77
N PHE A 35 25.99 -13.14 2.07
CA PHE A 35 27.19 -12.52 1.54
C PHE A 35 28.12 -12.13 2.68
N TYR A 36 29.39 -12.46 2.49
CA TYR A 36 30.43 -12.31 3.50
C TYR A 36 31.30 -11.08 3.20
N PRO A 37 31.84 -10.41 4.23
CA PRO A 37 32.90 -9.44 4.04
C PRO A 37 34.14 -10.13 3.43
N ALA A 38 34.91 -9.38 2.63
CA ALA A 38 36.12 -9.88 1.97
C ALA A 38 37.13 -10.54 2.94
N ASN A 39 37.11 -10.12 4.22
CA ASN A 39 38.13 -10.49 5.19
C ASN A 39 37.72 -11.68 6.09
N THR A 40 36.45 -12.12 6.11
CA THR A 40 35.99 -13.20 6.98
C THR A 40 34.79 -13.96 6.42
N LYS A 41 34.81 -15.30 6.42
CA LYS A 41 33.65 -16.15 6.08
C LYS A 41 32.74 -16.49 7.27
N LYS A 42 32.94 -15.88 8.44
CA LYS A 42 32.21 -16.25 9.67
C LYS A 42 30.94 -15.43 9.93
N VAL A 43 30.84 -14.24 9.34
CA VAL A 43 29.76 -13.28 9.65
C VAL A 43 29.15 -12.77 8.36
N TYR A 44 27.82 -12.74 8.29
CA TYR A 44 27.12 -12.18 7.12
C TYR A 44 27.16 -10.65 7.18
N ASN A 45 27.58 -10.04 6.07
CA ASN A 45 27.50 -8.59 5.92
C ASN A 45 26.11 -8.19 5.45
N PHE A 46 25.59 -8.87 4.43
CA PHE A 46 24.22 -8.73 3.97
C PHE A 46 23.64 -10.09 3.58
N SER A 47 22.32 -10.16 3.54
CA SER A 47 21.63 -11.39 3.15
C SER A 47 20.46 -11.06 2.24
N LYS A 48 20.11 -12.01 1.39
CA LYS A 48 19.04 -11.89 0.41
C LYS A 48 18.01 -12.96 0.73
N LEU A 49 16.75 -12.53 0.78
CA LEU A 49 15.57 -13.36 0.94
C LEU A 49 14.67 -13.13 -0.28
N ILE A 50 14.41 -14.19 -1.04
CA ILE A 50 13.36 -14.18 -2.07
C ILE A 50 12.22 -15.08 -1.57
N ILE A 51 11.02 -14.52 -1.46
CA ILE A 51 9.82 -15.26 -1.09
C ILE A 51 9.07 -15.60 -2.39
N LYS A 52 8.99 -16.88 -2.74
CA LYS A 52 8.31 -17.35 -3.95
C LYS A 52 6.92 -17.89 -3.68
N ARG A 53 6.67 -18.40 -2.47
CA ARG A 53 5.39 -18.97 -2.06
C ARG A 53 5.12 -18.68 -0.58
N ILE A 54 3.85 -18.43 -0.26
CA ILE A 54 3.32 -18.43 1.11
C ILE A 54 2.30 -19.56 1.19
N ILE A 55 2.37 -20.37 2.25
CA ILE A 55 1.46 -21.51 2.46
C ILE A 55 0.35 -21.08 3.42
N ALA A 56 -0.90 -21.16 2.95
CA ALA A 56 -2.06 -20.92 3.81
C ALA A 56 -2.35 -22.12 4.73
N PRO A 57 -3.01 -21.91 5.89
CA PRO A 57 -3.31 -23.02 6.81
C PRO A 57 -4.03 -24.18 6.13
N GLU A 58 -4.91 -23.86 5.19
CA GLU A 58 -5.73 -24.82 4.42
C GLU A 58 -4.87 -25.69 3.48
N GLU A 59 -3.71 -25.19 3.07
CA GLU A 59 -2.76 -25.89 2.20
C GLU A 59 -1.77 -26.76 2.99
N TRP A 60 -1.68 -26.62 4.32
CA TRP A 60 -0.74 -27.38 5.15
C TRP A 60 -1.13 -28.87 5.29
N GLY A 61 -2.43 -29.14 5.22
CA GLY A 61 -3.04 -30.47 5.33
C GLY A 61 -4.23 -30.47 6.27
N MET A 62 -4.66 -31.67 6.69
CA MET A 62 -5.83 -31.86 7.57
C MET A 62 -5.69 -31.22 8.97
N SER A 63 -4.47 -30.85 9.37
CA SER A 63 -4.19 -30.18 10.65
C SER A 63 -2.93 -29.33 10.54
N THR A 64 -2.93 -28.15 11.16
CA THR A 64 -1.74 -27.29 11.30
C THR A 64 -0.66 -27.90 12.19
N LEU A 65 -1.00 -28.93 12.96
CA LEU A 65 -0.07 -29.73 13.75
C LEU A 65 0.57 -30.87 12.96
N LYS A 66 0.15 -31.09 11.70
CA LYS A 66 0.81 -32.06 10.82
C LYS A 66 2.29 -31.70 10.71
N GLU A 67 3.12 -32.66 11.08
CA GLU A 67 4.57 -32.54 10.97
C GLU A 67 4.99 -32.78 9.52
N LEU A 68 5.78 -31.85 8.99
CA LEU A 68 6.58 -32.01 7.80
C LEU A 68 8.04 -32.14 8.22
N ASP A 69 8.90 -32.59 7.32
CA ASP A 69 10.31 -32.74 7.59
C ASP A 69 11.19 -32.08 6.51
N TYR A 70 12.41 -31.74 6.93
CA TYR A 70 13.49 -31.38 6.02
C TYR A 70 14.75 -32.13 6.44
N ILE A 71 15.65 -32.36 5.50
CA ILE A 71 16.93 -33.02 5.78
C ILE A 71 17.94 -31.97 6.22
N HIS A 72 18.47 -32.09 7.44
CA HIS A 72 19.49 -31.16 7.93
C HIS A 72 20.75 -31.24 7.04
N PRO A 73 21.29 -30.11 6.54
CA PRO A 73 22.39 -30.12 5.57
C PRO A 73 23.65 -30.80 6.11
N ASP A 74 24.01 -30.54 7.37
CA ASP A 74 25.23 -31.09 7.97
C ASP A 74 25.04 -32.52 8.51
N GLN A 75 23.97 -32.75 9.27
CA GLN A 75 23.76 -34.02 9.99
C GLN A 75 23.08 -35.10 9.17
N LYS A 76 22.46 -34.73 8.05
CA LYS A 76 21.69 -35.64 7.19
C LYS A 76 20.54 -36.37 7.92
N VAL A 77 20.04 -35.78 9.01
CA VAL A 77 18.90 -36.28 9.78
C VAL A 77 17.64 -35.50 9.40
N ALA A 78 16.50 -36.20 9.33
CA ALA A 78 15.19 -35.58 9.15
C ALA A 78 14.79 -34.80 10.40
N VAL A 79 14.56 -33.50 10.24
CA VAL A 79 14.10 -32.61 11.30
C VAL A 79 12.66 -32.24 11.03
N LYS A 80 11.80 -32.48 12.02
CA LYS A 80 10.37 -32.22 11.94
C LYS A 80 10.00 -30.78 12.30
N TYR A 81 8.95 -30.26 11.67
CA TYR A 81 8.37 -28.96 11.93
C TYR A 81 6.88 -28.94 11.58
N ASN A 82 6.12 -28.05 12.20
CA ASN A 82 4.70 -27.86 11.92
C ASN A 82 4.41 -26.46 11.34
N TYR A 83 3.13 -26.13 11.14
CA TYR A 83 2.73 -24.85 10.55
C TYR A 83 3.15 -23.64 11.38
N TRP A 84 3.10 -23.76 12.71
CA TRP A 84 3.49 -22.69 13.62
C TRP A 84 4.98 -22.38 13.51
N ASP A 85 5.81 -23.41 13.33
CA ASP A 85 7.25 -23.25 13.11
C ASP A 85 7.56 -22.53 11.81
N TYR A 86 6.80 -22.85 10.75
CA TYR A 86 6.86 -22.16 9.47
C TYR A 86 6.49 -20.68 9.60
N MET A 87 5.37 -20.37 10.25
CA MET A 87 4.96 -18.99 10.53
C MET A 87 5.98 -18.24 11.38
N GLU A 88 6.50 -18.87 12.43
CA GLU A 88 7.48 -18.28 13.32
C GLU A 88 8.80 -18.02 12.57
N GLY A 89 9.16 -18.89 11.62
CA GLY A 89 10.35 -18.75 10.79
C GLY A 89 10.45 -17.40 10.09
N PHE A 90 9.34 -16.89 9.52
CA PHE A 90 9.31 -15.57 8.87
C PHE A 90 9.74 -14.43 9.79
N ASN A 91 9.46 -14.54 11.09
CA ASN A 91 9.89 -13.55 12.06
C ASN A 91 11.33 -13.79 12.50
N LYS A 92 11.69 -15.04 12.80
CA LYS A 92 12.99 -15.36 13.43
C LYS A 92 14.17 -15.21 12.49
N VAL A 93 14.03 -15.51 11.20
CA VAL A 93 15.17 -15.40 10.26
C VAL A 93 15.66 -13.96 10.13
N LEU A 94 14.74 -12.99 10.16
CA LEU A 94 15.05 -11.57 10.02
C LEU A 94 15.73 -10.96 11.25
N LEU A 95 15.68 -11.65 12.39
CA LEU A 95 16.33 -11.23 13.65
C LEU A 95 17.84 -11.49 13.66
N TYR A 96 18.43 -12.01 12.58
CA TYR A 96 19.89 -12.05 12.50
C TYR A 96 20.47 -10.64 12.44
N GLU A 97 21.42 -10.37 13.33
CA GLU A 97 22.27 -9.18 13.29
C GLU A 97 23.72 -9.62 13.48
N ASN A 98 24.63 -8.96 12.76
CA ASN A 98 26.06 -9.21 12.94
C ASN A 98 26.61 -8.45 14.15
N ALA A 99 27.79 -8.86 14.64
CA ALA A 99 28.45 -8.21 15.78
C ALA A 99 28.65 -6.69 15.59
N ASN A 100 28.74 -6.23 14.34
CA ASN A 100 28.93 -4.83 13.98
C ASN A 100 27.62 -4.04 13.86
N ARG A 101 26.45 -4.66 14.07
CA ARG A 101 25.10 -4.05 13.94
C ARG A 101 24.85 -3.38 12.58
N LYS A 102 25.43 -3.96 11.54
CA LYS A 102 25.41 -3.46 10.16
C LYS A 102 24.77 -4.43 9.16
N HIS A 103 24.26 -5.57 9.65
CA HIS A 103 23.57 -6.51 8.78
C HIS A 103 22.31 -5.88 8.17
N SER A 104 22.07 -6.20 6.90
CA SER A 104 20.85 -5.80 6.19
C SER A 104 20.34 -6.93 5.31
N TRP A 105 19.04 -7.00 5.17
CA TRP A 105 18.32 -7.92 4.31
C TRP A 105 17.92 -7.23 3.01
N PHE A 106 18.26 -7.81 1.87
CA PHE A 106 17.56 -7.57 0.61
C PHE A 106 16.36 -8.51 0.57
N ILE A 107 15.15 -7.99 0.44
CA ILE A 107 13.92 -8.78 0.40
C ILE A 107 13.24 -8.55 -0.94
N LYS A 108 12.81 -9.64 -1.59
CA LYS A 108 11.96 -9.64 -2.78
C LYS A 108 10.84 -10.65 -2.56
N ILE A 109 9.60 -10.27 -2.89
CA ILE A 109 8.48 -11.21 -2.95
C ILE A 109 8.06 -11.35 -4.40
N CYS A 110 7.87 -12.58 -4.88
CA CYS A 110 7.41 -12.83 -6.24
C CYS A 110 5.88 -12.72 -6.32
N SER A 111 5.34 -12.27 -7.45
CA SER A 111 3.90 -12.09 -7.68
C SER A 111 3.08 -13.37 -7.57
N ASN A 112 3.70 -14.53 -7.80
CA ASN A 112 3.08 -15.86 -7.73
C ASN A 112 2.47 -16.18 -6.36
N ILE A 113 2.81 -15.44 -5.30
CA ILE A 113 2.14 -15.62 -4.01
C ILE A 113 0.64 -15.28 -4.05
N PHE A 114 0.19 -14.54 -5.07
CA PHE A 114 -1.22 -14.23 -5.30
C PHE A 114 -1.99 -15.31 -6.07
N ASP A 115 -1.33 -16.39 -6.51
CA ASP A 115 -2.01 -17.55 -7.11
C ASP A 115 -2.91 -18.28 -6.09
N ARG A 116 -2.72 -18.00 -4.80
CA ARG A 116 -3.44 -18.54 -3.65
C ARG A 116 -3.84 -17.43 -2.68
N HIS A 117 -4.67 -17.78 -1.70
CA HIS A 117 -5.07 -16.87 -0.65
C HIS A 117 -3.87 -16.49 0.23
N VAL A 118 -3.66 -15.18 0.44
CA VAL A 118 -2.59 -14.67 1.31
C VAL A 118 -3.07 -14.70 2.76
N PRO A 119 -2.40 -15.44 3.67
CA PRO A 119 -2.85 -15.54 5.06
C PRO A 119 -2.76 -14.22 5.83
N ASN A 120 -3.69 -14.01 6.77
CA ASN A 120 -3.72 -12.81 7.63
C ASN A 120 -2.44 -12.61 8.45
N TRP A 121 -1.77 -13.69 8.86
CA TRP A 121 -0.50 -13.57 9.57
C TRP A 121 0.60 -12.98 8.69
N PHE A 122 0.56 -13.21 7.38
CA PHE A 122 1.51 -12.65 6.43
C PHE A 122 1.26 -11.17 6.21
N CYS A 123 -0.02 -10.77 6.15
CA CYS A 123 -0.44 -9.37 6.19
C CYS A 123 0.11 -8.66 7.45
N LYS A 124 0.03 -9.30 8.62
CA LYS A 124 0.62 -8.79 9.87
C LYS A 124 2.15 -8.77 9.83
N TRP A 125 2.79 -9.74 9.19
CA TRP A 125 4.23 -9.71 8.98
C TRP A 125 4.64 -8.53 8.09
N TRP A 126 3.84 -8.21 7.06
CA TRP A 126 4.08 -7.05 6.19
C TRP A 126 4.02 -5.74 6.97
N THR A 127 3.09 -5.56 7.91
CA THR A 127 3.04 -4.32 8.71
C THR A 127 4.28 -4.11 9.59
N LEU A 128 5.02 -5.19 9.90
CA LEU A 128 6.25 -5.13 10.70
C LEU A 128 7.52 -4.94 9.86
N TYR A 129 7.65 -5.63 8.73
CA TYR A 129 8.89 -5.68 7.94
C TYR A 129 8.77 -5.13 6.52
N GLY A 130 7.54 -4.92 6.06
CA GLY A 130 7.22 -4.37 4.76
C GLY A 130 7.60 -2.90 4.64
N PRO A 131 7.92 -2.44 3.43
CA PRO A 131 8.19 -1.05 3.15
C PRO A 131 6.91 -0.20 3.22
N SER A 132 7.11 1.06 3.60
CA SER A 132 6.07 2.09 3.43
C SER A 132 6.18 2.74 2.06
N ILE A 133 5.11 3.37 1.60
CA ILE A 133 5.10 4.09 0.32
C ILE A 133 6.14 5.22 0.24
N LYS A 134 6.57 5.75 1.40
CA LYS A 134 7.53 6.84 1.50
C LYS A 134 8.91 6.49 0.92
N ILE A 135 9.26 5.21 0.87
CA ILE A 135 10.56 4.79 0.31
C ILE A 135 10.59 4.85 -1.21
N LEU A 136 9.42 4.86 -1.88
CA LEU A 136 9.36 4.81 -3.32
C LEU A 136 9.90 6.11 -3.94
N PRO A 137 10.72 6.02 -4.99
CA PRO A 137 11.08 7.17 -5.82
C PRO A 137 9.86 7.78 -6.52
N GLU A 138 9.97 9.03 -6.96
CA GLU A 138 8.86 9.77 -7.54
C GLU A 138 8.24 9.08 -8.78
N SER A 139 9.07 8.49 -9.64
CA SER A 139 8.59 7.71 -10.79
C SER A 139 7.75 6.50 -10.39
N TYR A 140 8.07 5.84 -9.27
CA TYR A 140 7.32 4.70 -8.77
C TYR A 140 6.07 5.12 -7.99
N LYS A 141 6.08 6.30 -7.35
CA LYS A 141 4.90 6.87 -6.68
C LYS A 141 3.80 7.21 -7.66
N LYS A 142 4.12 7.87 -8.79
CA LYS A 142 3.16 8.17 -9.84
C LYS A 142 2.47 6.90 -10.37
N LEU A 143 3.28 5.88 -10.69
CA LEU A 143 2.78 4.58 -11.12
C LEU A 143 1.91 3.90 -10.07
N TYR A 144 2.24 4.04 -8.78
CA TYR A 144 1.38 3.53 -7.71
C TYR A 144 0.03 4.24 -7.67
N LEU A 145 0.02 5.57 -7.80
CA LEU A 145 -1.21 6.37 -7.77
C LEU A 145 -2.16 6.01 -8.91
N GLU A 146 -1.63 5.74 -10.10
CA GLU A 146 -2.41 5.26 -11.24
C GLU A 146 -2.89 3.81 -11.00
N TRP A 147 -1.99 2.91 -10.61
CA TRP A 147 -2.30 1.49 -10.43
C TRP A 147 -3.33 1.24 -9.33
N VAL A 148 -3.29 1.99 -8.23
CA VAL A 148 -4.15 1.73 -7.06
C VAL A 148 -5.62 2.02 -7.34
N ASP A 149 -5.91 2.96 -8.24
CA ASP A 149 -7.27 3.32 -8.62
C ASP A 149 -7.91 2.30 -9.58
N ILE A 150 -7.08 1.60 -10.37
CA ILE A 150 -7.55 0.70 -11.45
C ILE A 150 -7.35 -0.79 -11.16
N SER A 151 -6.62 -1.15 -10.10
CA SER A 151 -6.29 -2.55 -9.83
C SER A 151 -7.54 -3.35 -9.43
N PRO A 152 -7.95 -4.39 -10.18
CA PRO A 152 -9.16 -5.15 -9.86
C PRO A 152 -9.11 -5.82 -8.49
N LYS A 153 -7.93 -6.30 -8.08
CA LYS A 153 -7.73 -6.90 -6.76
C LYS A 153 -7.97 -5.89 -5.64
N ILE A 154 -7.47 -4.66 -5.82
CA ILE A 154 -7.64 -3.59 -4.83
C ILE A 154 -9.08 -3.14 -4.80
N VAL A 155 -9.70 -2.89 -5.96
CA VAL A 155 -11.11 -2.47 -6.07
C VAL A 155 -12.03 -3.49 -5.41
N LYS A 156 -11.90 -4.78 -5.74
CA LYS A 156 -12.70 -5.85 -5.11
C LYS A 156 -12.54 -5.89 -3.59
N MET A 157 -11.32 -5.76 -3.08
CA MET A 157 -11.07 -5.73 -1.63
C MET A 157 -11.66 -4.49 -0.94
N GLN A 158 -11.73 -3.36 -1.67
CA GLN A 158 -12.41 -2.17 -1.17
C GLN A 158 -13.91 -2.44 -1.03
N GLU A 159 -14.54 -3.06 -2.04
CA GLU A 159 -15.97 -3.39 -2.02
C GLU A 159 -16.30 -4.29 -0.83
N GLU A 160 -15.51 -5.35 -0.63
CA GLU A 160 -15.69 -6.32 0.46
C GLU A 160 -15.34 -5.76 1.85
N ASN A 161 -14.81 -4.54 1.95
CA ASN A 161 -14.43 -3.87 3.21
C ASN A 161 -13.37 -4.61 4.05
N ILE A 162 -12.47 -5.37 3.41
CA ILE A 162 -11.43 -6.18 4.06
C ILE A 162 -10.09 -5.38 4.20
N PHE A 163 -10.14 -4.05 4.07
CA PHE A 163 -8.95 -3.21 3.91
C PHE A 163 -8.25 -2.83 5.23
N PHE A 164 -6.91 -2.92 5.27
CA PHE A 164 -6.08 -2.40 6.36
C PHE A 164 -4.96 -1.47 5.84
N GLU A 165 -4.43 -0.61 6.71
CA GLU A 165 -3.40 0.37 6.34
C GLU A 165 -2.13 -0.32 5.80
N GLY A 166 -1.71 0.07 4.59
CA GLY A 166 -0.54 -0.50 3.92
C GLY A 166 -0.82 -1.72 3.04
N MET A 167 -2.07 -2.22 2.97
CA MET A 167 -2.42 -3.34 2.10
C MET A 167 -2.20 -3.01 0.62
N SER A 168 -2.64 -1.84 0.13
CA SER A 168 -2.40 -1.43 -1.26
C SER A 168 -0.91 -1.37 -1.61
N VAL A 169 -0.08 -0.90 -0.66
CA VAL A 169 1.38 -0.87 -0.80
C VAL A 169 1.94 -2.30 -0.85
N MET A 170 1.45 -3.21 0.00
CA MET A 170 1.80 -4.63 -0.04
C MET A 170 1.55 -5.22 -1.43
N TYR A 171 0.35 -5.05 -1.95
CA TYR A 171 -0.01 -5.58 -3.26
C TYR A 171 0.83 -4.98 -4.38
N PHE A 172 1.07 -3.68 -4.37
CA PHE A 172 1.94 -3.04 -5.37
C PHE A 172 3.36 -3.61 -5.37
N PHE A 173 3.97 -3.77 -4.20
CA PHE A 173 5.33 -4.32 -4.11
C PHE A 173 5.40 -5.78 -4.55
N ILE A 174 4.40 -6.60 -4.24
CA ILE A 174 4.38 -8.02 -4.61
C ILE A 174 4.06 -8.22 -6.09
N GLU A 175 3.00 -7.56 -6.61
CA GLU A 175 2.54 -7.69 -8.00
C GLU A 175 3.68 -7.38 -8.98
N PHE A 176 4.50 -6.37 -8.65
CA PHE A 176 5.64 -5.98 -9.46
C PHE A 176 6.99 -6.50 -8.93
N SER A 177 6.94 -7.36 -7.93
CA SER A 177 8.10 -7.99 -7.29
C SER A 177 9.24 -7.01 -6.97
N ILE A 178 8.88 -5.84 -6.44
CA ILE A 178 9.78 -4.73 -6.13
C ILE A 178 10.60 -5.10 -4.90
N PRO A 179 11.93 -5.21 -5.00
CA PRO A 179 12.76 -5.48 -3.85
C PRO A 179 13.03 -4.22 -3.01
N TRP A 180 13.28 -4.43 -1.72
CA TRP A 180 13.73 -3.41 -0.79
C TRP A 180 14.81 -3.94 0.14
N PHE A 181 15.53 -3.03 0.78
CA PHE A 181 16.39 -3.35 1.90
C PHE A 181 15.63 -3.18 3.21
N MET A 182 15.86 -4.09 4.14
CA MET A 182 15.39 -4.03 5.52
C MET A 182 16.59 -4.14 6.46
N LYS A 183 16.62 -3.30 7.48
CA LYS A 183 17.53 -3.39 8.62
C LYS A 183 16.69 -3.13 9.88
N TRP A 184 17.10 -3.66 11.02
CA TRP A 184 16.57 -3.21 12.30
C TRP A 184 17.70 -2.79 13.24
N SER A 185 17.37 -2.00 14.24
CA SER A 185 18.24 -1.74 15.39
C SER A 185 17.41 -1.66 16.67
N VAL A 186 18.05 -1.92 17.81
CA VAL A 186 17.43 -1.73 19.13
C VAL A 186 17.53 -0.26 19.51
N GLU A 187 16.39 0.37 19.75
CA GLU A 187 16.27 1.74 20.22
C GLU A 187 15.51 1.77 21.56
N VAL A 188 15.75 2.83 22.35
CA VAL A 188 14.99 3.09 23.57
C VAL A 188 13.77 3.92 23.18
N HIS A 189 12.59 3.40 23.48
CA HIS A 189 11.30 4.06 23.32
C HIS A 189 10.58 4.12 24.65
N ASN A 190 9.52 4.92 24.77
CA ASN A 190 8.67 4.91 25.94
C ASN A 190 7.37 4.15 25.63
N THR A 191 6.87 3.38 26.60
CA THR A 191 5.52 2.82 26.53
C THR A 191 4.48 3.94 26.53
N SER A 192 3.21 3.63 26.24
CA SER A 192 2.10 4.58 26.36
C SER A 192 1.97 5.20 27.76
N GLU A 193 2.50 4.51 28.77
CA GLU A 193 2.51 4.93 30.17
C GLU A 193 3.79 5.71 30.55
N GLY A 194 4.69 5.96 29.60
CA GLY A 194 5.92 6.72 29.81
C GLY A 194 7.12 5.91 30.31
N PHE A 195 7.03 4.57 30.40
CA PHE A 195 8.14 3.75 30.86
C PHE A 195 9.14 3.46 29.74
N PRO A 196 10.46 3.64 29.97
CA PRO A 196 11.46 3.32 28.96
C PRO A 196 11.49 1.81 28.68
N CYS A 197 11.48 1.45 27.41
CA CYS A 197 11.53 0.08 26.93
C CYS A 197 12.44 -0.04 25.71
N LEU A 198 13.09 -1.19 25.57
CA LEU A 198 13.87 -1.51 24.38
C LEU A 198 12.93 -2.05 23.31
N GLN A 199 12.93 -1.41 22.14
CA GLN A 199 12.14 -1.85 21.00
C GLN A 199 13.03 -2.01 19.78
N ARG A 200 12.66 -2.95 18.89
CA ARG A 200 13.31 -3.08 17.59
C ARG A 200 12.64 -2.12 16.62
N THR A 201 13.39 -1.13 16.17
CA THR A 201 12.96 -0.24 15.09
C THR A 201 13.41 -0.83 13.76
N VAL A 202 12.46 -1.00 12.84
CA VAL A 202 12.71 -1.51 11.49
C VAL A 202 12.85 -0.33 10.52
N TYR A 203 13.89 -0.34 9.72
CA TYR A 203 14.14 0.63 8.64
C TYR A 203 14.06 -0.09 7.31
N THR A 204 13.39 0.56 6.36
CA THR A 204 13.29 0.09 4.99
C THR A 204 13.87 1.11 4.03
N LYS A 205 14.50 0.64 2.95
CA LYS A 205 15.09 1.50 1.91
C LYS A 205 14.85 0.88 0.54
N PHE A 206 14.50 1.72 -0.43
CA PHE A 206 14.28 1.28 -1.81
C PHE A 206 15.57 0.81 -2.47
N TRP A 207 15.49 -0.21 -3.33
CA TRP A 207 16.62 -0.68 -4.11
C TRP A 207 16.92 0.27 -5.28
N SER A 208 17.72 1.30 -5.01
CA SER A 208 18.04 2.37 -5.96
C SER A 208 18.66 1.89 -7.27
N LYS A 209 19.23 0.68 -7.31
CA LYS A 209 19.75 0.09 -8.55
C LYS A 209 18.68 -0.03 -9.63
N LEU A 210 17.40 -0.17 -9.26
CA LEU A 210 16.29 -0.16 -10.23
C LEU A 210 16.22 1.10 -11.09
N LEU A 211 16.74 2.23 -10.60
CA LEU A 211 16.75 3.49 -11.35
C LEU A 211 18.05 3.70 -12.14
N GLN A 212 19.05 2.85 -11.93
CA GLN A 212 20.35 3.01 -12.55
C GLN A 212 20.35 2.42 -13.96
N LYS A 213 21.00 3.13 -14.89
CA LYS A 213 21.29 2.61 -16.22
C LYS A 213 22.53 1.73 -16.15
N ASN A 214 22.46 0.56 -16.77
CA ASN A 214 23.63 -0.28 -17.02
C ASN A 214 24.60 0.45 -17.98
N PRO A 215 25.86 -0.02 -18.12
CA PRO A 215 26.81 0.52 -19.09
C PRO A 215 26.27 0.55 -20.54
N GLU A 216 25.33 -0.35 -20.85
CA GLU A 216 24.61 -0.46 -22.14
C GLU A 216 23.45 0.55 -22.29
N GLY A 217 23.24 1.45 -21.33
CA GLY A 217 22.17 2.46 -21.35
C GLY A 217 20.78 1.96 -20.92
N LYS A 218 20.56 0.63 -20.83
CA LYS A 218 19.31 0.02 -20.36
C LYS A 218 19.14 0.19 -18.84
N LEU A 219 17.96 0.62 -18.39
CA LEU A 219 17.63 0.79 -16.98
C LEU A 219 17.46 -0.59 -16.31
N HIS A 220 18.09 -0.80 -15.15
CA HIS A 220 18.10 -2.12 -14.49
C HIS A 220 16.68 -2.60 -14.11
N GLY A 221 15.79 -1.67 -13.79
CA GLY A 221 14.38 -1.91 -13.52
C GLY A 221 13.45 -1.78 -14.73
N GLN A 222 13.97 -1.73 -15.97
CA GLN A 222 13.14 -1.50 -17.16
C GLN A 222 12.06 -2.57 -17.29
N GLU A 223 12.40 -3.84 -17.07
CA GLU A 223 11.44 -4.96 -17.13
C GLU A 223 10.29 -4.81 -16.13
N ILE A 224 10.58 -4.25 -14.95
CA ILE A 224 9.56 -3.99 -13.93
C ILE A 224 8.66 -2.84 -14.37
N ILE A 225 9.20 -1.81 -15.01
CA ILE A 225 8.43 -0.68 -15.54
C ILE A 225 7.58 -1.12 -16.72
N ASP A 226 8.13 -1.93 -17.63
CA ASP A 226 7.42 -2.46 -18.79
C ASP A 226 6.27 -3.38 -18.33
N LEU A 227 6.55 -4.30 -17.40
CA LEU A 227 5.53 -5.14 -16.79
C LEU A 227 4.43 -4.31 -16.13
N LYS A 228 4.79 -3.23 -15.42
CA LYS A 228 3.82 -2.29 -14.83
C LYS A 228 2.92 -1.66 -15.87
N ASN A 229 3.51 -1.08 -16.91
CA ASN A 229 2.76 -0.41 -17.96
C ASN A 229 1.82 -1.38 -18.68
N VAL A 230 2.28 -2.60 -18.99
CA VAL A 230 1.45 -3.65 -19.58
C VAL A 230 0.29 -4.03 -18.65
N THR A 231 0.56 -4.23 -17.36
CA THR A 231 -0.46 -4.57 -16.37
C THR A 231 -1.48 -3.45 -16.18
N ILE A 232 -1.04 -2.19 -16.11
CA ILE A 232 -1.90 -1.01 -16.02
C ILE A 232 -2.81 -0.91 -17.24
N SER A 233 -2.25 -1.03 -18.46
CA SER A 233 -3.05 -1.04 -19.69
C SER A 233 -4.06 -2.19 -19.73
N LYS A 234 -3.69 -3.38 -19.26
CA LYS A 234 -4.61 -4.51 -19.13
C LYS A 234 -5.77 -4.19 -18.20
N TYR A 235 -5.51 -3.59 -17.04
CA TYR A 235 -6.55 -3.23 -16.08
C TYR A 235 -7.49 -2.16 -16.60
N TYR A 236 -6.98 -1.16 -17.32
CA TYR A 236 -7.85 -0.20 -18.02
C TYR A 236 -8.82 -0.92 -18.96
N ASN A 237 -8.34 -1.84 -19.80
CA ASN A 237 -9.21 -2.58 -20.72
C ASN A 237 -10.27 -3.42 -19.98
N THR A 238 -9.92 -4.03 -18.85
CA THR A 238 -10.87 -4.81 -18.04
C THR A 238 -11.93 -3.92 -17.38
N ALA A 239 -11.53 -2.79 -16.79
CA ALA A 239 -12.45 -1.85 -16.15
C ALA A 239 -13.47 -1.20 -17.12
N HIS A 240 -13.08 -1.00 -18.38
CA HIS A 240 -14.02 -0.53 -19.42
C HIS A 240 -15.01 -1.62 -19.86
N THR A 241 -14.67 -2.89 -19.66
CA THR A 241 -15.51 -4.04 -20.03
C THR A 241 -16.49 -4.41 -18.90
N GLU A 242 -16.08 -4.21 -17.64
CA GLU A 242 -16.83 -4.60 -16.42
C GLU A 242 -17.63 -3.44 -15.78
N SER A 243 -17.75 -2.27 -16.43
CA SER A 243 -18.50 -1.09 -15.93
C SER A 243 -20.02 -1.27 -15.73
N GLN A 244 -20.53 -2.50 -15.70
CA GLN A 244 -21.89 -2.81 -15.30
C GLN A 244 -21.86 -3.67 -14.04
N VAL A 245 -22.62 -3.24 -13.03
CA VAL A 245 -22.88 -3.92 -11.75
C VAL A 245 -21.85 -3.63 -10.64
N ILE A 246 -22.18 -2.68 -9.76
CA ILE A 246 -22.27 -2.83 -8.28
C ILE A 246 -22.66 -1.44 -7.71
N GLU A 247 -23.87 -1.38 -7.14
CA GLU A 247 -24.59 -0.13 -6.84
C GLU A 247 -24.64 0.22 -5.33
N ASP A 248 -24.03 -0.57 -4.44
CA ASP A 248 -24.39 -0.57 -3.01
C ASP A 248 -23.36 0.03 -2.02
N SER A 249 -22.37 0.80 -2.48
CA SER A 249 -21.41 1.45 -1.57
C SER A 249 -21.63 2.96 -1.50
N SER A 250 -21.99 3.48 -0.31
CA SER A 250 -22.09 4.92 -0.05
C SER A 250 -20.88 5.69 -0.62
N PRO A 251 -21.10 6.80 -1.37
CA PRO A 251 -20.03 7.60 -1.99
C PRO A 251 -18.93 8.02 -1.00
N PHE A 252 -19.31 8.36 0.22
CA PHE A 252 -18.40 8.70 1.31
C PHE A 252 -17.46 7.56 1.69
N LYS A 253 -17.95 6.32 1.68
CA LYS A 253 -17.15 5.13 1.96
C LYS A 253 -16.13 4.90 0.85
N ARG A 254 -16.52 5.13 -0.42
CA ARG A 254 -15.66 5.05 -1.60
C ARG A 254 -14.53 6.09 -1.55
N ILE A 255 -14.87 7.34 -1.26
CA ILE A 255 -13.93 8.45 -1.05
C ILE A 255 -12.93 8.17 0.06
N THR A 256 -13.42 7.73 1.23
CA THR A 256 -12.58 7.61 2.42
C THR A 256 -11.51 6.57 2.18
N ARG A 257 -11.86 5.48 1.49
CA ARG A 257 -10.93 4.41 1.09
C ARG A 257 -9.91 4.89 0.05
N LYS A 258 -10.34 5.60 -1.01
CA LYS A 258 -9.42 6.19 -2.00
C LYS A 258 -8.38 7.11 -1.34
N LEU A 259 -8.83 7.98 -0.44
CA LEU A 259 -7.94 8.88 0.29
C LEU A 259 -6.99 8.13 1.23
N GLN A 260 -7.44 7.08 1.91
CA GLN A 260 -6.59 6.24 2.75
C GLN A 260 -5.45 5.60 1.96
N MET A 261 -5.67 5.18 0.71
CA MET A 261 -4.64 4.57 -0.13
C MET A 261 -3.58 5.55 -0.64
N LYS A 262 -3.98 6.82 -0.78
CA LYS A 262 -3.12 7.92 -1.23
C LYS A 262 -2.54 8.73 -0.06
N LYS A 263 -2.83 8.30 1.17
CA LYS A 263 -2.40 8.97 2.40
C LYS A 263 -0.88 9.18 2.43
N GLY A 264 -0.48 10.43 2.60
CA GLY A 264 0.93 10.83 2.63
C GLY A 264 1.61 10.93 1.26
N LEU A 265 0.87 10.74 0.16
CA LEU A 265 1.32 11.03 -1.20
C LEU A 265 0.64 12.26 -1.80
N ILE A 266 -0.65 12.44 -1.54
CA ILE A 266 -1.41 13.59 -2.02
C ILE A 266 -1.45 14.70 -0.96
N SER A 267 -1.44 15.94 -1.44
CA SER A 267 -1.64 17.15 -0.66
C SER A 267 -3.09 17.25 -0.16
N LYS A 268 -3.33 18.16 0.79
CA LYS A 268 -4.68 18.42 1.30
C LYS A 268 -5.61 18.96 0.20
N SER A 269 -5.10 19.81 -0.69
CA SER A 269 -5.87 20.35 -1.81
C SER A 269 -6.26 19.26 -2.81
N GLU A 270 -5.33 18.37 -3.17
CA GLU A 270 -5.63 17.21 -4.03
C GLU A 270 -6.64 16.25 -3.39
N ALA A 271 -6.55 16.02 -2.08
CA ALA A 271 -7.53 15.22 -1.36
C ALA A 271 -8.94 15.83 -1.40
N ILE A 272 -9.05 17.16 -1.26
CA ILE A 272 -10.31 17.89 -1.37
C ILE A 272 -10.84 17.83 -2.82
N ALA A 273 -9.98 17.97 -3.83
CA ALA A 273 -10.39 17.88 -5.23
C ALA A 273 -10.99 16.50 -5.56
N ILE A 274 -10.33 15.42 -5.12
CA ILE A 274 -10.84 14.04 -5.27
C ILE A 274 -12.20 13.88 -4.57
N TYR A 275 -12.35 14.48 -3.40
CA TYR A 275 -13.62 14.47 -2.68
C TYR A 275 -14.73 15.18 -3.47
N MET A 276 -14.46 16.40 -3.96
CA MET A 276 -15.42 17.19 -4.72
C MET A 276 -15.83 16.53 -6.03
N GLU A 277 -14.89 15.90 -6.74
CA GLU A 277 -15.19 15.20 -8.00
C GLU A 277 -16.15 14.02 -7.79
N GLU A 278 -16.01 13.27 -6.70
CA GLU A 278 -16.91 12.16 -6.40
C GLU A 278 -18.29 12.65 -5.95
N VAL A 279 -18.35 13.74 -5.18
CA VAL A 279 -19.62 14.39 -4.80
C VAL A 279 -20.33 14.91 -6.06
N LYS A 280 -19.60 15.52 -7.01
CA LYS A 280 -20.14 15.92 -8.33
C LYS A 280 -20.73 14.70 -9.06
N LYS A 281 -20.00 13.58 -9.13
CA LYS A 281 -20.47 12.34 -9.77
C LYS A 281 -21.74 11.77 -9.13
N ASP A 282 -21.80 11.78 -7.79
CA ASP A 282 -22.97 11.31 -7.05
C ASP A 282 -24.18 12.21 -7.26
N LEU A 283 -23.99 13.54 -7.23
CA LEU A 283 -25.03 14.52 -7.54
C LEU A 283 -25.58 14.30 -8.95
N ILE A 284 -24.70 14.18 -9.95
CA ILE A 284 -25.12 13.93 -11.35
C ILE A 284 -25.91 12.62 -11.46
N LYS A 285 -25.46 11.54 -10.78
CA LYS A 285 -26.14 10.25 -10.81
C LYS A 285 -27.53 10.32 -10.16
N ASN A 286 -27.67 11.03 -9.05
CA ASN A 286 -28.92 11.09 -8.28
C ASN A 286 -29.92 12.13 -8.80
N LEU A 287 -29.46 13.11 -9.57
CA LEU A 287 -30.29 14.17 -10.15
C LEU A 287 -30.84 13.84 -11.55
N ASP A 288 -30.47 12.68 -12.12
CA ASP A 288 -30.95 12.19 -13.43
C ASP A 288 -30.95 13.29 -14.51
N PHE A 289 -29.87 14.08 -14.60
CA PHE A 289 -29.62 14.99 -15.71
C PHE A 289 -29.25 14.16 -16.95
N ASP A 290 -30.25 13.49 -17.53
CA ASP A 290 -30.27 13.32 -18.97
C ASP A 290 -30.32 14.75 -19.53
N ILE A 291 -29.19 15.23 -20.06
CA ILE A 291 -29.13 16.46 -20.84
C ILE A 291 -29.91 16.17 -22.14
N LYS A 292 -31.24 16.14 -22.04
CA LYS A 292 -32.14 16.42 -23.14
C LYS A 292 -32.41 17.90 -23.05
N ASP A 293 -31.96 18.61 -24.09
CA ASP A 293 -32.20 20.03 -24.37
C ASP A 293 -33.69 20.35 -24.57
N ASP A 294 -34.59 19.87 -23.71
CA ASP A 294 -36.03 20.11 -23.81
C ASP A 294 -36.66 20.18 -22.41
N ILE A 295 -36.30 21.20 -21.63
CA ILE A 295 -37.21 21.73 -20.60
C ILE A 295 -37.79 23.04 -21.12
N SER A 296 -38.66 22.91 -22.13
CA SER A 296 -39.69 23.94 -22.33
C SER A 296 -40.64 23.86 -21.13
N MET A 297 -40.57 24.86 -20.26
CA MET A 297 -41.62 25.14 -19.29
C MET A 297 -42.92 25.42 -20.06
N VAL A 298 -43.75 24.40 -20.25
CA VAL A 298 -45.15 24.60 -20.66
C VAL A 298 -45.88 25.21 -19.47
N SER A 299 -46.06 26.53 -19.52
CA SER A 299 -47.01 27.22 -18.65
C SER A 299 -48.42 26.75 -18.99
N ALA A 300 -49.00 25.94 -18.10
CA ALA A 300 -50.42 25.59 -18.16
C ALA A 300 -51.26 26.81 -17.75
N SER A 301 -52.18 27.16 -18.63
CA SER A 301 -53.03 28.35 -18.57
C SER A 301 -54.28 28.18 -17.69
N HIS A 302 -54.84 29.35 -17.33
CA HIS A 302 -56.22 29.65 -16.89
C HIS A 302 -56.60 29.47 -15.42
N THR A 303 -56.92 30.60 -14.78
CA THR A 303 -58.32 30.90 -14.35
C THR A 303 -58.53 32.41 -14.22
N ASN A 304 -59.48 32.88 -15.03
CA ASN A 304 -60.45 33.98 -14.93
C ASN A 304 -60.17 35.28 -14.13
N GLU A 305 -60.70 36.33 -14.75
CA GLU A 305 -60.75 37.75 -14.41
C GLU A 305 -61.37 38.06 -13.04
N ASP A 306 -61.13 39.31 -12.63
CA ASP A 306 -61.71 40.09 -11.52
C ASP A 306 -61.05 39.98 -10.15
N ASP A 307 -60.08 40.86 -9.87
CA ASP A 307 -60.25 41.85 -8.80
C ASP A 307 -59.13 42.91 -8.79
N ALA A 308 -59.55 44.16 -8.57
CA ALA A 308 -58.67 45.32 -8.45
C ALA A 308 -57.89 45.29 -7.13
N CYS A 309 -56.58 45.64 -7.15
CA CYS A 309 -55.99 46.74 -6.36
C CYS A 309 -54.45 46.69 -6.25
N ILE A 310 -53.84 47.81 -6.68
CA ILE A 310 -52.84 48.66 -5.98
C ILE A 310 -51.46 48.06 -5.59
N ALA A 311 -50.47 48.49 -6.38
CA ALA A 311 -49.12 48.95 -6.02
C ALA A 311 -48.08 47.97 -5.46
N GLY A 312 -46.94 47.91 -6.16
CA GLY A 312 -45.64 47.47 -5.65
C GLY A 312 -44.75 46.98 -6.79
N GLU A 313 -43.88 47.85 -7.30
CA GLU A 313 -42.81 47.48 -8.24
C GLU A 313 -41.97 46.33 -7.63
N GLY A 314 -42.11 45.13 -8.19
CA GLY A 314 -41.16 44.05 -7.96
C GLY A 314 -39.95 44.30 -8.86
N GLN A 315 -38.77 44.45 -8.26
CA GLN A 315 -37.52 44.36 -9.00
C GLN A 315 -37.48 43.03 -9.77
N GLU A 316 -37.21 43.11 -11.07
CA GLU A 316 -36.75 41.97 -11.86
C GLU A 316 -35.54 41.36 -11.16
N ILE A 317 -35.73 40.16 -10.61
CA ILE A 317 -34.62 39.28 -10.29
C ILE A 317 -34.30 38.62 -11.63
N ASP A 318 -33.20 39.04 -12.25
CA ASP A 318 -32.55 38.26 -13.30
C ASP A 318 -32.19 36.90 -12.70
N ASP A 319 -33.03 35.90 -12.95
CA ASP A 319 -32.70 34.49 -12.76
C ASP A 319 -31.70 34.09 -13.86
N GLU A 320 -30.47 34.60 -13.77
CA GLU A 320 -29.35 33.95 -14.44
C GLU A 320 -29.09 32.62 -13.72
N GLU A 321 -29.59 31.52 -14.29
CA GLU A 321 -29.16 30.17 -13.92
C GLU A 321 -27.64 30.07 -14.12
N GLU A 322 -26.88 30.35 -13.06
CA GLU A 322 -25.44 30.14 -13.05
C GLU A 322 -25.17 28.64 -13.20
N ASP A 323 -24.60 28.27 -14.35
CA ASP A 323 -24.09 26.94 -14.64
C ASP A 323 -23.23 26.42 -13.46
N LEU A 324 -23.51 25.21 -13.00
CA LEU A 324 -22.79 24.53 -11.91
C LEU A 324 -21.28 24.48 -12.16
N GLU A 325 -20.85 24.39 -13.41
CA GLU A 325 -19.44 24.44 -13.81
C GLU A 325 -18.80 25.80 -13.44
N THR A 326 -19.57 26.88 -13.56
CA THR A 326 -19.18 28.26 -13.26
C THR A 326 -19.11 28.49 -11.76
N ILE A 327 -20.09 27.98 -11.00
CA ILE A 327 -20.09 28.02 -9.53
C ILE A 327 -18.87 27.25 -8.97
N LEU A 328 -18.61 26.05 -9.48
CA LEU A 328 -17.48 25.22 -9.04
C LEU A 328 -16.12 25.85 -9.35
N LYS A 329 -15.96 26.47 -10.53
CA LYS A 329 -14.75 27.24 -10.87
C LYS A 329 -14.54 28.41 -9.93
N ARG A 330 -15.61 29.15 -9.58
CA ARG A 330 -15.53 30.28 -8.65
C ARG A 330 -15.07 29.82 -7.26
N TYR A 331 -15.54 28.66 -6.78
CA TYR A 331 -15.05 28.08 -5.53
C TYR A 331 -13.58 27.63 -5.60
N GLN A 332 -13.15 27.01 -6.71
CA GLN A 332 -11.73 26.65 -6.89
C GLN A 332 -10.82 27.89 -6.88
N GLN A 333 -11.24 28.96 -7.56
CA GLN A 333 -10.50 30.21 -7.64
C GLN A 333 -10.37 30.89 -6.27
N GLN A 334 -11.46 30.96 -5.49
CA GLN A 334 -11.42 31.50 -4.12
C GLN A 334 -10.48 30.72 -3.19
N LEU A 335 -10.33 29.40 -3.40
CA LEU A 335 -9.42 28.57 -2.61
C LEU A 335 -7.94 28.76 -2.99
N GLU A 336 -7.63 28.96 -4.27
CA GLU A 336 -6.27 29.29 -4.73
C GLU A 336 -5.80 30.64 -4.21
N GLU A 337 -6.69 31.64 -4.21
CA GLU A 337 -6.48 32.97 -3.64
C GLU A 337 -6.27 32.92 -2.12
N SER A 338 -6.99 32.04 -1.43
CA SER A 338 -6.82 31.81 0.02
C SER A 338 -5.48 31.17 0.39
N SER A 339 -4.91 30.35 -0.50
CA SER A 339 -3.62 29.69 -0.26
C SER A 339 -2.42 30.62 -0.45
N SER A 340 -2.53 31.56 -1.39
CA SER A 340 -1.47 32.50 -1.77
C SER A 340 -1.35 33.70 -0.80
N ALA A 341 -2.40 33.99 -0.04
CA ALA A 341 -2.37 34.99 1.04
C ALA A 341 -1.55 34.57 2.28
N SER A 342 -1.21 33.29 2.43
CA SER A 342 -0.47 32.78 3.60
C SER A 342 1.06 32.96 3.54
N THR A 343 1.60 33.46 2.42
CA THR A 343 3.06 33.62 2.20
C THR A 343 3.62 35.04 2.42
N THR A 344 2.80 36.02 2.81
CA THR A 344 3.23 37.42 2.93
C THR A 344 2.95 37.96 4.33
N GLY A 345 3.70 37.50 5.34
CA GLY A 345 3.42 37.94 6.71
C GLY A 345 4.42 37.54 7.79
N LYS A 346 5.74 37.56 7.53
CA LYS A 346 6.75 37.59 8.61
C LYS A 346 7.90 38.52 8.24
N GLY A 347 7.75 39.80 8.60
CA GLY A 347 8.81 40.78 8.55
C GLY A 347 8.63 41.84 9.65
N LYS A 348 9.49 41.74 10.67
CA LYS A 348 9.88 42.75 11.67
C LYS A 348 8.84 43.20 12.71
N GLU A 349 9.14 42.96 13.98
CA GLU A 349 9.57 44.05 14.88
C GLU A 349 10.37 43.53 16.08
N LYS A 350 11.39 44.32 16.44
CA LYS A 350 12.21 44.22 17.65
C LYS A 350 11.44 44.85 18.81
N ILE A 351 11.62 44.32 20.02
CA ILE A 351 12.32 44.96 21.17
C ILE A 351 12.82 43.84 22.07
#